data_AF-A0A087M0R1-F1
#
_entry.id   AF-A0A087M0R1-F1
#
_cell.length_a   1.000
_cell.length_b   1.000
_cell.length_c   1.000
_cell.angle_alpha   90.00
_cell.angle_beta   90.00
_cell.angle_gamma   90.00
#
_symmetry.space_group_name_H-M   'P 1'
#
loop_
_entity.id
_entity.type
_entity.pdbx_description
1 polymer ?
#
loop_
_entity_poly.entity_id
_entity_poly.type
_entity_poly.pdbx_seq_one_letter_code
_entity_poly.pdbx_strand_id
1 'polypeptide(L)'
;MLPRLLVPALVAALLPGAALAAPVSLKSLGDTCLETTLKNCTVAAAGYVAPRDTSRLAYQIQSGVDEYEGVAGGVVVFVETDGAWELLASDFNGVWYKLPRLSEADPILFHLPGVTAGTGSFNADVLFEFSADDKEWRRVDMDSWWEGVEAKLPKGLEIWKGVTYDFGEDYWGEYVARTSLWQETDANCCPTGGSAVIHFTVEDGALKAGDVEYEEPKAEAE
;
A
#
# COMPACT_ATOMS: atom_id res chain seq x y z
N MET A 1 -39.11 64.23 3.03
CA MET A 1 -37.86 63.79 2.40
C MET A 1 -36.82 63.60 3.50
N LEU A 2 -36.45 62.36 3.81
CA LEU A 2 -35.33 62.01 4.70
C LEU A 2 -34.52 60.93 3.96
N PRO A 3 -33.18 61.03 3.87
CA PRO A 3 -32.39 60.12 3.06
C PRO A 3 -32.14 58.80 3.80
N ARG A 4 -32.23 57.70 3.06
CA ARG A 4 -31.81 56.35 3.46
C ARG A 4 -30.30 56.32 3.68
N LEU A 5 -29.86 56.02 4.90
CA LEU A 5 -28.50 55.51 5.14
C LEU A 5 -28.53 53.99 5.00
N LEU A 6 -27.96 53.50 3.90
CA LEU A 6 -27.55 52.10 3.76
C LEU A 6 -26.20 51.94 4.45
N VAL A 7 -26.18 51.17 5.54
CA VAL A 7 -24.94 50.69 6.16
C VAL A 7 -24.52 49.43 5.39
N PRO A 8 -23.32 49.37 4.80
CA PRO A 8 -22.84 48.13 4.23
C PRO A 8 -22.47 47.18 5.38
N ALA A 9 -23.21 46.07 5.51
CA ALA A 9 -22.81 44.97 6.38
C ALA A 9 -21.60 44.28 5.73
N LEU A 10 -20.42 44.50 6.31
CA LEU A 10 -19.21 43.76 5.96
C LEU A 10 -19.38 42.33 6.47
N VAL A 11 -19.74 41.39 5.59
CA VAL A 11 -19.73 39.97 5.90
C VAL A 11 -18.27 39.51 5.80
N ALA A 12 -17.58 39.45 6.93
CA ALA A 12 -16.28 38.81 7.02
C ALA A 12 -16.50 37.30 6.79
N ALA A 13 -16.13 36.81 5.61
CA ALA A 13 -16.04 35.37 5.37
C ALA A 13 -14.88 34.83 6.21
N LEU A 14 -15.21 34.19 7.33
CA LEU A 14 -14.27 33.32 8.05
C LEU A 14 -13.98 32.14 7.13
N LEU A 15 -12.82 32.18 6.46
CA LEU A 15 -12.24 30.98 5.88
C LEU A 15 -12.00 29.98 7.03
N PRO A 16 -12.48 28.73 6.93
CA PRO A 16 -12.09 27.71 7.90
C PRO A 16 -10.57 27.57 7.81
N GLY A 17 -9.87 27.99 8.88
CA GLY A 17 -8.46 27.69 9.02
C GLY A 17 -8.27 26.18 8.95
N ALA A 18 -7.30 25.73 8.17
CA ALA A 18 -6.88 24.33 8.18
C ALA A 18 -6.59 23.95 9.64
N ALA A 19 -7.48 23.15 10.23
CA ALA A 19 -7.22 22.58 11.54
C ALA A 19 -6.05 21.62 11.34
N LEU A 20 -4.86 22.03 11.79
CA LEU A 20 -3.71 21.13 11.91
C LEU A 20 -4.19 19.97 12.79
N ALA A 21 -4.11 18.74 12.26
CA ALA A 21 -4.42 17.55 13.03
C ALA A 21 -3.55 17.55 14.29
N ALA A 22 -4.14 17.22 15.44
CA ALA A 22 -3.37 17.14 16.67
C ALA A 22 -2.32 16.03 16.52
N PRO A 23 -1.10 16.23 17.05
CA PRO A 23 -0.05 15.21 16.96
C PRO A 23 -0.48 13.94 17.67
N VAL A 24 -0.21 12.79 17.05
CA VAL A 24 -0.57 11.47 17.57
C VAL A 24 0.45 11.05 18.63
N SER A 25 -0.01 10.61 19.80
CA SER A 25 0.87 10.03 20.81
C SER A 25 1.08 8.54 20.55
N LEU A 26 2.32 8.14 20.25
CA LEU A 26 2.69 6.74 20.01
C LEU A 26 3.12 5.99 21.28
N LYS A 27 2.87 6.54 22.48
CA LYS A 27 3.30 5.92 23.75
C LYS A 27 2.74 4.51 23.96
N SER A 28 1.56 4.22 23.43
CA SER A 28 0.85 2.93 23.53
C SER A 28 0.78 2.20 22.18
N LEU A 29 1.72 2.47 21.27
CA LEU A 29 1.72 1.92 19.91
C LEU A 29 1.60 0.39 19.86
N GLY A 30 2.14 -0.34 20.85
CA GLY A 30 2.05 -1.80 20.90
C GLY A 30 0.79 -2.35 21.58
N ASP A 31 0.04 -1.52 22.31
CA ASP A 31 -0.95 -2.00 23.28
C ASP A 31 -2.37 -1.50 22.99
N THR A 32 -2.49 -0.36 22.31
CA THR A 32 -3.78 0.28 22.04
C THR A 32 -3.88 0.60 20.56
N CYS A 33 -4.98 0.20 19.93
CA CYS A 33 -5.25 0.58 18.56
C CYS A 33 -5.36 2.09 18.42
N LEU A 34 -4.52 2.67 17.58
CA LEU A 34 -4.51 4.11 17.27
C LEU A 34 -5.19 4.32 15.92
N GLU A 35 -5.93 5.42 15.75
CA GLU A 35 -6.57 5.79 14.48
C GLU A 35 -7.39 4.63 13.84
N THR A 36 -8.12 3.87 14.66
CA THR A 36 -8.84 2.66 14.23
C THR A 36 -10.32 2.90 13.94
N THR A 37 -10.85 2.20 12.94
CA THR A 37 -12.29 2.06 12.69
C THR A 37 -12.84 0.70 13.14
N LEU A 38 -11.97 -0.20 13.60
CA LEU A 38 -12.33 -1.57 13.94
C LEU A 38 -12.98 -1.67 15.32
N LYS A 39 -14.04 -2.47 15.43
CA LYS A 39 -14.63 -2.85 16.72
C LYS A 39 -13.82 -3.98 17.34
N ASN A 40 -13.72 -3.99 18.68
CA ASN A 40 -12.91 -4.94 19.45
C ASN A 40 -11.46 -5.05 18.95
N CYS A 41 -10.89 -3.90 18.55
CA CYS A 41 -9.58 -3.86 17.96
C CYS A 41 -8.48 -4.35 18.91
N THR A 42 -7.55 -5.14 18.38
CA THR A 42 -6.30 -5.53 19.02
C THR A 42 -5.11 -5.18 18.13
N VAL A 43 -3.98 -4.92 18.76
CA VAL A 43 -2.71 -4.70 18.06
C VAL A 43 -2.07 -6.05 17.77
N ALA A 44 -2.02 -6.43 16.50
CA ALA A 44 -1.39 -7.68 16.07
C ALA A 44 0.13 -7.55 15.98
N ALA A 45 0.60 -6.41 15.48
CA ALA A 45 2.01 -6.05 15.46
C ALA A 45 2.16 -4.53 15.40
N ALA A 46 3.26 -4.00 15.91
CA ALA A 46 3.60 -2.60 15.77
C ALA A 46 5.11 -2.38 15.84
N GLY A 47 5.59 -1.28 15.28
CA GLY A 47 7.02 -0.99 15.26
C GLY A 47 7.35 0.40 14.77
N TYR A 48 8.62 0.75 14.93
CA TYR A 48 9.23 1.97 14.39
C TYR A 48 10.21 1.57 13.31
N VAL A 49 10.25 2.36 12.24
CA VAL A 49 11.19 2.20 11.13
C VAL A 49 11.91 3.54 10.97
N ALA A 50 13.23 3.52 10.96
CA ALA A 50 14.06 4.71 10.88
C ALA A 50 15.12 4.52 9.80
N PRO A 51 14.73 4.60 8.50
CA PRO A 51 15.67 4.54 7.40
C PRO A 51 16.65 5.72 7.48
N ARG A 52 17.84 5.54 6.92
CA ARG A 52 18.86 6.61 6.92
C ARG A 52 18.39 7.79 6.09
N ASP A 53 18.61 8.99 6.61
CA ASP A 53 18.35 10.26 5.93
C ASP A 53 16.87 10.50 5.53
N THR A 54 15.93 9.77 6.13
CA THR A 54 14.48 9.97 5.93
C THR A 54 13.74 10.37 7.21
N SER A 55 12.51 10.84 7.06
CA SER A 55 11.57 10.92 8.18
C SER A 55 11.27 9.52 8.72
N ARG A 56 11.18 9.39 10.06
CA ARG A 56 10.88 8.12 10.71
C ARG A 56 9.43 7.72 10.45
N LEU A 57 9.20 6.42 10.36
CA LEU A 57 7.89 5.82 10.28
C LEU A 57 7.58 5.06 11.57
N ALA A 58 6.30 4.94 11.88
CA ALA A 58 5.79 3.95 12.82
C ALA A 58 4.59 3.28 12.18
N TYR A 59 4.34 2.02 12.52
CA TYR A 59 3.20 1.28 11.98
C TYR A 59 2.51 0.49 13.07
N GLN A 60 1.23 0.21 12.83
CA GLN A 60 0.46 -0.74 13.62
C GLN A 60 -0.41 -1.58 12.68
N ILE A 61 -0.21 -2.89 12.73
CA ILE A 61 -1.11 -3.88 12.14
C ILE A 61 -2.16 -4.21 13.19
N GLN A 62 -3.41 -3.99 12.82
CA GLN A 62 -4.56 -4.12 13.69
C GLN A 62 -5.42 -5.31 13.26
N SER A 63 -6.13 -5.88 14.22
CA SER A 63 -7.13 -6.93 13.99
C SER A 63 -8.38 -6.61 14.76
N GLY A 64 -9.54 -6.93 14.22
CA GLY A 64 -10.82 -6.68 14.87
C GLY A 64 -11.96 -7.15 14.00
N VAL A 65 -13.11 -6.50 14.14
CA VAL A 65 -14.26 -6.71 13.25
C VAL A 65 -14.71 -5.37 12.69
N ASP A 66 -14.98 -5.34 11.40
CA ASP A 66 -15.71 -4.24 10.80
C ASP A 66 -17.22 -4.42 11.04
N GLU A 67 -18.02 -3.46 10.60
CA GLU A 67 -19.47 -3.50 10.80
C GLU A 67 -20.25 -4.32 9.76
N TYR A 68 -19.56 -4.89 8.77
CA TYR A 68 -20.17 -5.51 7.60
C TYR A 68 -19.82 -6.98 7.39
N GLU A 69 -18.57 -7.41 7.56
CA GLU A 69 -18.07 -8.68 6.96
C GLU A 69 -17.47 -9.69 7.95
N GLY A 70 -17.09 -9.29 9.16
CA GLY A 70 -16.51 -10.20 10.15
C GLY A 70 -15.01 -10.45 9.93
N VAL A 71 -14.26 -10.47 11.03
CA VAL A 71 -12.78 -10.47 11.10
C VAL A 71 -12.12 -9.58 10.03
N ALA A 72 -12.01 -8.29 10.35
CA ALA A 72 -11.30 -7.32 9.54
C ALA A 72 -9.92 -7.04 10.13
N GLY A 73 -8.90 -7.10 9.28
CA GLY A 73 -7.56 -6.56 9.57
C GLY A 73 -7.45 -5.13 9.08
N GLY A 74 -6.42 -4.43 9.55
CA GLY A 74 -6.08 -3.12 9.04
C GLY A 74 -4.65 -2.73 9.36
N VAL A 75 -4.22 -1.63 8.79
CA VAL A 75 -2.92 -1.02 9.06
C VAL A 75 -3.08 0.47 9.24
N VAL A 76 -2.30 1.04 10.15
CA VAL A 76 -2.05 2.47 10.24
C VAL A 76 -0.56 2.71 10.17
N VAL A 77 -0.16 3.75 9.45
CA VAL A 77 1.22 4.19 9.30
C VAL A 77 1.29 5.65 9.72
N PHE A 78 2.27 5.96 10.55
CA PHE A 78 2.57 7.30 11.03
C PHE A 78 3.92 7.74 10.49
N VAL A 79 4.06 9.04 10.27
CA VAL A 79 5.33 9.69 9.90
C VAL A 79 5.70 10.70 10.97
N GLU A 80 6.99 10.85 11.24
CA GLU A 80 7.48 11.93 12.10
C GLU A 80 7.79 13.17 11.27
N THR A 81 7.12 14.27 11.60
CA THR A 81 7.33 15.61 11.02
C THR A 81 7.66 16.58 12.16
N ASP A 82 8.81 17.26 12.09
CA ASP A 82 9.24 18.26 13.09
C ASP A 82 9.17 17.80 14.57
N GLY A 83 9.46 16.51 14.81
CA GLY A 83 9.45 15.91 16.14
C GLY A 83 8.05 15.51 16.67
N ALA A 84 7.02 15.63 15.83
CA ALA A 84 5.66 15.19 16.09
C ALA A 84 5.29 14.02 15.17
N TRP A 85 4.41 13.13 15.64
CA TRP A 85 3.88 12.04 14.82
C TRP A 85 2.54 12.42 14.20
N GLU A 86 2.41 12.14 12.91
CA GLU A 86 1.21 12.42 12.11
C GLU A 86 0.76 11.14 11.42
N LEU A 87 -0.54 10.99 11.17
CA LEU A 87 -1.07 9.87 10.38
C LEU A 87 -0.64 10.04 8.92
N LEU A 88 0.14 9.09 8.39
CA LEU A 88 0.53 9.03 6.98
C LEU A 88 -0.53 8.29 6.16
N ALA A 89 -1.00 7.13 6.66
CA ALA A 89 -1.97 6.31 5.97
C ALA A 89 -2.72 5.37 6.91
N SER A 90 -3.92 4.96 6.50
CA SER A 90 -4.70 3.92 7.17
C SER A 90 -5.49 3.11 6.14
N ASP A 91 -5.62 1.80 6.36
CA ASP A 91 -6.46 0.91 5.57
C ASP A 91 -7.16 -0.12 6.47
N PHE A 92 -8.46 -0.30 6.29
CA PHE A 92 -9.32 -1.18 7.08
C PHE A 92 -10.27 -2.01 6.22
N ASN A 93 -9.97 -2.18 4.93
CA ASN A 93 -10.84 -2.84 3.95
C ASN A 93 -10.75 -4.38 3.99
N GLY A 94 -10.68 -4.97 5.19
CA GLY A 94 -10.63 -6.43 5.36
C GLY A 94 -9.33 -7.08 4.88
N VAL A 95 -8.24 -6.31 4.82
CA VAL A 95 -6.92 -6.77 4.35
C VAL A 95 -6.15 -7.40 5.50
N TRP A 96 -5.53 -8.55 5.24
CA TRP A 96 -4.54 -9.15 6.14
C TRP A 96 -3.14 -8.69 5.78
N TYR A 97 -2.59 -7.80 6.60
CA TYR A 97 -1.23 -7.30 6.45
C TYR A 97 -0.21 -8.19 7.14
N LYS A 98 0.97 -8.31 6.53
CA LYS A 98 2.19 -8.86 7.15
C LYS A 98 3.09 -7.72 7.63
N LEU A 99 4.14 -8.07 8.37
CA LEU A 99 5.15 -7.10 8.80
C LEU A 99 5.72 -6.35 7.59
N PRO A 100 5.95 -5.02 7.73
CA PRO A 100 6.53 -4.25 6.66
C PRO A 100 7.95 -4.69 6.37
N ARG A 101 8.38 -4.35 5.16
CA ARG A 101 9.71 -4.58 4.63
C ARG A 101 10.26 -3.25 4.13
N LEU A 102 11.56 -3.06 4.30
CA LEU A 102 12.26 -1.83 3.96
C LEU A 102 13.36 -2.15 2.96
N SER A 103 13.34 -1.45 1.84
CA SER A 103 14.47 -1.39 0.92
C SER A 103 15.19 -0.05 1.12
N GLU A 104 16.45 -0.09 1.53
CA GLU A 104 17.30 1.10 1.68
C GLU A 104 18.12 1.41 0.40
N ALA A 105 17.83 0.72 -0.71
CA ALA A 105 18.31 1.15 -2.02
C ALA A 105 17.73 2.52 -2.38
N ASP A 106 18.29 3.21 -3.37
CA ASP A 106 17.72 4.45 -3.90
C ASP A 106 16.76 4.10 -5.06
N PRO A 107 15.46 4.46 -5.00
CA PRO A 107 14.78 5.15 -3.89
C PRO A 107 14.44 4.24 -2.71
N ILE A 108 14.35 4.82 -1.51
CA ILE A 108 14.02 4.08 -0.28
C ILE A 108 12.54 3.71 -0.30
N LEU A 109 12.24 2.42 -0.14
CA LEU A 109 10.89 1.88 -0.21
C LEU A 109 10.45 1.26 1.12
N PHE A 110 9.21 1.56 1.52
CA PHE A 110 8.53 0.93 2.64
C PHE A 110 7.32 0.16 2.12
N HIS A 111 7.41 -1.17 2.12
CA HIS A 111 6.40 -2.08 1.59
C HIS A 111 5.65 -2.77 2.73
N LEU A 112 4.32 -2.73 2.69
CA LEU A 112 3.42 -3.46 3.56
C LEU A 112 2.72 -4.54 2.73
N PRO A 113 3.16 -5.81 2.84
CA PRO A 113 2.50 -6.89 2.14
C PRO A 113 1.08 -7.09 2.68
N GLY A 114 0.10 -7.11 1.79
CA GLY A 114 -1.32 -7.22 2.13
C GLY A 114 -2.04 -8.17 1.19
N VAL A 115 -2.98 -8.95 1.73
CA VAL A 115 -3.85 -9.83 0.93
C VAL A 115 -5.29 -9.67 1.37
N THR A 116 -6.22 -9.64 0.41
CA THR A 116 -7.65 -9.66 0.72
C THR A 116 -8.10 -11.08 1.11
N ALA A 117 -9.11 -11.19 1.97
CA ALA A 117 -9.78 -12.46 2.22
C ALA A 117 -10.44 -13.01 0.93
N GLY A 118 -10.58 -14.34 0.83
CA GLY A 118 -11.23 -15.02 -0.30
C GLY A 118 -10.34 -16.03 -1.04
N THR A 119 -10.91 -16.76 -1.99
CA THR A 119 -10.23 -17.84 -2.73
C THR A 119 -9.22 -17.35 -3.77
N GLY A 120 -9.25 -16.06 -4.11
CA GLY A 120 -8.32 -15.43 -5.05
C GLY A 120 -7.00 -14.97 -4.43
N SER A 121 -6.96 -14.69 -3.12
CA SER A 121 -5.78 -14.09 -2.44
C SER A 121 -5.19 -12.91 -3.24
N PHE A 122 -6.03 -11.93 -3.55
CA PHE A 122 -5.63 -10.77 -4.36
C PHE A 122 -4.68 -9.87 -3.58
N ASN A 123 -3.72 -9.27 -4.29
CA ASN A 123 -2.83 -8.28 -3.72
C ASN A 123 -3.64 -7.11 -3.14
N ALA A 124 -3.29 -6.69 -1.94
CA ALA A 124 -3.72 -5.45 -1.31
C ALA A 124 -2.53 -4.77 -0.62
N ASP A 125 -1.36 -4.97 -1.22
CA ASP A 125 -0.10 -4.40 -0.80
C ASP A 125 -0.16 -2.87 -0.79
N VAL A 126 0.52 -2.26 0.17
CA VAL A 126 0.74 -0.81 0.20
C VAL A 126 2.23 -0.55 0.07
N LEU A 127 2.61 0.33 -0.84
CA LEU A 127 3.99 0.72 -1.06
C LEU A 127 4.12 2.23 -0.86
N PHE A 128 5.18 2.63 -0.15
CA PHE A 128 5.61 4.02 -0.07
C PHE A 128 7.02 4.16 -0.59
N GLU A 129 7.26 5.26 -1.28
CA GLU A 129 8.56 5.73 -1.73
C GLU A 129 8.92 7.00 -0.98
N PHE A 130 10.17 7.13 -0.54
CA PHE A 130 10.67 8.38 0.02
C PHE A 130 11.20 9.29 -1.09
N SER A 131 10.60 10.46 -1.26
CA SER A 131 11.11 11.50 -2.15
C SER A 131 12.23 12.28 -1.46
N ALA A 132 13.45 12.14 -1.96
CA ALA A 132 14.61 12.87 -1.43
C ALA A 132 14.51 14.40 -1.65
N ASP A 133 13.89 14.82 -2.76
CA ASP A 133 13.73 16.23 -3.12
C ASP A 133 12.81 16.97 -2.14
N ASP A 134 11.66 16.35 -1.85
CA ASP A 134 10.63 16.94 -1.00
C ASP A 134 10.76 16.52 0.47
N LYS A 135 11.59 15.51 0.74
CA LYS A 135 11.80 14.87 2.07
C LYS A 135 10.53 14.29 2.66
N GLU A 136 9.72 13.68 1.80
CA GLU A 136 8.38 13.18 2.15
C GLU A 136 8.20 11.74 1.70
N TRP A 137 7.42 10.98 2.48
CA TRP A 137 6.93 9.68 2.07
C TRP A 137 5.70 9.82 1.18
N ARG A 138 5.68 9.12 0.05
CA ARG A 138 4.58 9.14 -0.91
C ARG A 138 4.08 7.74 -1.16
N ARG A 139 2.76 7.58 -1.19
CA ARG A 139 2.14 6.31 -1.57
C ARG A 139 2.36 6.08 -3.06
N VAL A 140 2.79 4.89 -3.42
CA VAL A 140 2.92 4.43 -4.80
C VAL A 140 1.61 3.75 -5.21
N ASP A 141 1.10 4.08 -6.39
CA ASP A 141 0.01 3.35 -7.03
C ASP A 141 0.49 1.96 -7.46
N MET A 142 -0.10 0.93 -6.85
CA MET A 142 0.27 -0.48 -7.02
C MET A 142 -0.57 -1.21 -8.08
N ASP A 143 -1.52 -0.53 -8.75
CA ASP A 143 -2.47 -1.16 -9.70
C ASP A 143 -2.16 -0.78 -11.16
N SER A 144 -1.51 0.37 -11.36
CA SER A 144 -1.13 0.92 -12.67
C SER A 144 -0.37 -0.03 -13.61
N TRP A 145 0.30 -1.05 -13.09
CA TRP A 145 1.12 -1.96 -13.89
C TRP A 145 0.29 -2.98 -14.69
N TRP A 146 -0.97 -3.20 -14.30
CA TRP A 146 -1.82 -4.24 -14.90
C TRP A 146 -2.02 -4.02 -16.40
N GLU A 147 -2.27 -2.78 -16.82
CA GLU A 147 -2.41 -2.45 -18.25
C GLU A 147 -1.15 -2.76 -19.05
N GLY A 148 0.02 -2.64 -18.44
CA GLY A 148 1.31 -2.90 -19.06
C GLY A 148 1.63 -4.39 -19.19
N VAL A 149 1.14 -5.23 -18.27
CA VAL A 149 1.44 -6.67 -18.26
C VAL A 149 0.60 -7.44 -19.26
N GLU A 150 -0.69 -7.12 -19.39
CA GLU A 150 -1.63 -7.89 -20.22
C GLU A 150 -1.17 -7.96 -21.69
N ALA A 151 -0.59 -6.87 -22.18
CA ALA A 151 -0.06 -6.80 -23.54
C ALA A 151 1.23 -7.63 -23.77
N LYS A 152 1.91 -8.04 -22.69
CA LYS A 152 3.21 -8.71 -22.71
C LYS A 152 3.10 -10.22 -22.41
N LEU A 153 1.99 -10.68 -21.85
CA LEU A 153 1.77 -12.09 -21.60
C LEU A 153 1.56 -12.89 -22.91
N PRO A 154 1.97 -14.17 -22.96
CA PRO A 154 1.61 -15.05 -24.07
C PRO A 154 0.09 -15.14 -24.22
N LYS A 155 -0.38 -15.28 -25.47
CA LYS A 155 -1.82 -15.36 -25.76
C LYS A 155 -2.49 -16.51 -25.03
N GLY A 156 -3.62 -16.22 -24.38
CA GLY A 156 -4.43 -17.22 -23.67
C GLY A 156 -3.91 -17.55 -22.27
N LEU A 157 -2.90 -16.84 -21.77
CA LEU A 157 -2.41 -16.92 -20.41
C LEU A 157 -2.80 -15.67 -19.60
N GLU A 158 -3.21 -15.87 -18.36
CA GLU A 158 -3.72 -14.83 -17.47
C GLU A 158 -3.15 -14.96 -16.06
N ILE A 159 -3.19 -13.86 -15.30
CA ILE A 159 -2.85 -13.82 -13.87
C ILE A 159 -4.16 -13.78 -13.09
N TRP A 160 -4.45 -14.80 -12.28
CA TRP A 160 -5.72 -14.87 -11.54
C TRP A 160 -5.61 -14.65 -10.04
N LYS A 161 -4.46 -14.97 -9.42
CA LYS A 161 -4.29 -14.96 -7.96
C LYS A 161 -3.21 -13.99 -7.48
N GLY A 162 -3.14 -12.84 -8.14
CA GLY A 162 -2.15 -11.81 -7.84
C GLY A 162 -0.72 -12.23 -8.16
N VAL A 163 0.22 -11.50 -7.57
CA VAL A 163 1.66 -11.63 -7.75
C VAL A 163 2.38 -11.58 -6.40
N THR A 164 3.58 -12.14 -6.33
CA THR A 164 4.45 -11.99 -5.16
C THR A 164 5.49 -10.92 -5.44
N TYR A 165 5.31 -9.73 -4.88
CA TYR A 165 6.25 -8.62 -5.01
C TYR A 165 7.55 -8.84 -4.24
N ASP A 166 8.61 -8.25 -4.80
CA ASP A 166 9.95 -8.20 -4.27
C ASP A 166 10.56 -6.86 -4.73
N PHE A 167 10.76 -5.93 -3.78
CA PHE A 167 11.19 -4.56 -4.06
C PHE A 167 12.68 -4.36 -3.76
N GLY A 168 13.51 -5.28 -4.21
CA GLY A 168 14.96 -5.20 -4.04
C GLY A 168 15.40 -5.38 -2.59
N GLU A 169 14.68 -6.23 -1.84
CA GLU A 169 15.10 -6.66 -0.50
C GLU A 169 16.36 -7.54 -0.56
N ASP A 170 16.63 -8.12 -1.74
CA ASP A 170 17.78 -8.95 -2.06
C ASP A 170 18.93 -8.16 -2.72
N TYR A 171 20.13 -8.74 -2.69
CA TYR A 171 21.41 -8.13 -3.08
C TYR A 171 21.49 -7.52 -4.50
N TRP A 172 20.55 -7.87 -5.38
CA TRP A 172 20.52 -7.43 -6.78
C TRP A 172 19.61 -6.21 -7.01
N GLY A 173 18.80 -5.82 -6.02
CA GLY A 173 18.05 -4.55 -6.03
C GLY A 173 16.96 -4.44 -7.11
N GLU A 174 16.49 -5.55 -7.68
CA GLU A 174 15.48 -5.53 -8.73
C GLU A 174 14.07 -5.41 -8.14
N TYR A 175 13.21 -4.62 -8.80
CA TYR A 175 11.79 -4.57 -8.47
C TYR A 175 11.06 -5.56 -9.36
N VAL A 176 10.67 -6.69 -8.79
CA VAL A 176 10.02 -7.75 -9.53
C VAL A 176 8.77 -8.24 -8.82
N ALA A 177 7.89 -8.88 -9.57
CA ALA A 177 6.93 -9.79 -8.98
C ALA A 177 6.88 -11.10 -9.75
N ARG A 178 6.56 -12.16 -9.01
CA ARG A 178 6.48 -13.52 -9.52
C ARG A 178 5.06 -14.01 -9.44
N THR A 179 4.61 -14.68 -10.50
CA THR A 179 3.26 -15.24 -10.54
C THR A 179 3.20 -16.50 -11.39
N SER A 180 2.24 -17.36 -11.07
CA SER A 180 1.88 -18.47 -11.93
C SER A 180 0.90 -17.98 -13.01
N LEU A 181 0.83 -18.69 -14.13
CA LEU A 181 -0.06 -18.33 -15.23
C LEU A 181 -1.16 -19.37 -15.40
N TRP A 182 -2.37 -18.89 -15.61
CA TRP A 182 -3.56 -19.70 -15.84
C TRP A 182 -3.96 -19.67 -17.31
N GLN A 183 -4.45 -20.80 -17.79
CA GLN A 183 -5.17 -20.91 -19.05
C GLN A 183 -6.66 -21.12 -18.79
N GLU A 184 -7.50 -20.88 -19.82
CA GLU A 184 -8.95 -20.97 -19.72
C GLU A 184 -9.45 -22.29 -19.11
N THR A 185 -8.75 -23.40 -19.37
CA THR A 185 -9.12 -24.73 -18.89
C THR A 185 -8.82 -25.00 -17.40
N ASP A 186 -8.13 -24.09 -16.70
CA ASP A 186 -7.65 -24.31 -15.33
C ASP A 186 -8.72 -24.13 -14.24
N ALA A 187 -9.93 -23.71 -14.63
CA ALA A 187 -11.13 -23.62 -13.78
C ALA A 187 -10.88 -22.95 -12.41
N ASN A 188 -10.06 -21.90 -12.38
CA ASN A 188 -9.63 -21.12 -11.21
C ASN A 188 -8.88 -21.88 -10.08
N CYS A 189 -8.58 -23.16 -10.28
CA CYS A 189 -8.00 -23.98 -9.20
C CYS A 189 -6.47 -23.97 -9.23
N CYS A 190 -5.89 -24.48 -10.32
CA CYS A 190 -4.46 -24.78 -10.42
C CYS A 190 -3.87 -24.20 -11.72
N PRO A 191 -2.82 -23.38 -11.66
CA PRO A 191 -2.17 -22.85 -12.86
C PRO A 191 -1.45 -23.96 -13.61
N THR A 192 -1.72 -24.11 -14.91
CA THR A 192 -0.97 -25.03 -15.79
C THR A 192 -0.24 -24.30 -16.92
N GLY A 193 -0.41 -22.99 -17.04
CA GLY A 193 0.18 -22.17 -18.09
C GLY A 193 1.63 -21.74 -17.87
N GLY A 194 2.28 -22.17 -16.78
CA GLY A 194 3.68 -21.85 -16.46
C GLY A 194 3.78 -20.72 -15.44
N SER A 195 4.81 -19.89 -15.55
CA SER A 195 5.04 -18.76 -14.64
C SER A 195 5.64 -17.56 -15.33
N ALA A 196 5.51 -16.38 -14.70
CA ALA A 196 6.13 -15.15 -15.15
C ALA A 196 6.89 -14.44 -14.03
N VAL A 197 7.99 -13.81 -14.41
CA VAL A 197 8.66 -12.75 -13.64
C VAL A 197 8.37 -11.43 -14.33
N ILE A 198 7.77 -10.50 -13.62
CA ILE A 198 7.43 -9.17 -14.10
C ILE A 198 8.42 -8.21 -13.48
N HIS A 199 9.18 -7.49 -14.30
CA HIS A 199 10.06 -6.42 -13.86
C HIS A 199 9.28 -5.12 -13.76
N PHE A 200 9.63 -4.27 -12.80
CA PHE A 200 8.94 -3.01 -12.56
C PHE A 200 9.90 -1.84 -12.45
N THR A 201 9.32 -0.66 -12.71
CA THR A 201 9.86 0.64 -12.34
C THR A 201 8.81 1.39 -11.53
N VAL A 202 9.25 2.32 -10.68
CA VAL A 202 8.36 3.34 -10.10
C VAL A 202 8.52 4.59 -10.93
N GLU A 203 7.44 5.02 -11.58
CA GLU A 203 7.40 6.19 -12.46
C GLU A 203 6.22 7.07 -12.08
N ASP A 204 6.48 8.35 -11.81
CA ASP A 204 5.46 9.33 -11.43
C ASP A 204 4.56 8.88 -10.28
N GLY A 205 5.13 8.18 -9.29
CA GLY A 205 4.41 7.66 -8.13
C GLY A 205 3.55 6.43 -8.41
N ALA A 206 3.80 5.72 -9.51
CA ALA A 206 3.06 4.51 -9.88
C ALA A 206 4.01 3.38 -10.29
N LEU A 207 3.66 2.15 -9.93
CA LEU A 207 4.35 0.95 -10.37
C LEU A 207 4.00 0.70 -11.85
N LYS A 208 5.01 0.56 -12.70
CA LYS A 208 4.87 0.30 -14.15
C LYS A 208 5.54 -1.01 -14.53
N ALA A 209 4.84 -1.84 -15.29
CA ALA A 209 5.39 -3.10 -15.79
C ALA A 209 6.40 -2.85 -16.92
N GLY A 210 7.65 -3.23 -16.66
CA GLY A 210 8.75 -3.37 -17.61
C GLY A 210 8.72 -4.71 -18.33
N ASP A 211 9.87 -5.37 -18.45
CA ASP A 211 9.95 -6.66 -19.12
C ASP A 211 9.19 -7.77 -18.37
N VAL A 212 8.63 -8.71 -19.14
CA VAL A 212 7.95 -9.90 -18.60
C VAL A 212 8.68 -11.12 -19.12
N GLU A 213 9.32 -11.85 -18.21
CA GLU A 213 9.97 -13.11 -18.50
C GLU A 213 8.98 -14.24 -18.28
N TYR A 214 8.74 -15.04 -19.31
CA TYR A 214 7.86 -16.20 -19.25
C TYR A 214 8.68 -17.49 -19.18
N GLU A 215 8.37 -18.33 -18.20
CA GLU A 215 8.86 -19.71 -18.09
C GLU A 215 7.72 -20.68 -18.43
N GLU A 216 7.92 -21.46 -19.49
CA GLU A 216 7.00 -22.52 -19.90
C GLU A 216 6.87 -23.60 -18.81
N PRO A 217 5.70 -24.27 -18.70
CA PRO A 217 5.55 -25.42 -17.82
C PRO A 217 6.64 -26.46 -18.11
N LYS A 218 7.32 -26.93 -17.06
CA LYS A 218 8.24 -28.05 -17.20
C LYS A 218 7.43 -29.26 -17.63
N ALA A 219 7.82 -29.87 -18.76
CA ALA A 219 7.30 -31.18 -19.12
C ALA A 219 7.56 -32.13 -17.94
N GLU A 220 6.52 -32.77 -17.42
CA GLU A 220 6.70 -33.82 -16.43
C GLU A 220 7.59 -34.89 -17.07
N ALA A 221 8.75 -35.14 -16.45
CA ALA A 221 9.60 -36.24 -16.88
C ALA A 221 8.82 -37.53 -16.69
N GLU A 222 8.51 -38.20 -17.80
CA GLU A 222 7.87 -39.54 -17.82
C GLU A 222 8.67 -40.59 -17.04
#